data_AF-A0A9X4FKB8-F1
#
_entry.id   AF-A0A9X4FKB8-F1
#
_cell.length_a   1.000
_cell.length_b   1.000
_cell.length_c   1.000
_cell.angle_alpha   90.00
_cell.angle_beta   90.00
_cell.angle_gamma   90.00
#
_symmetry.space_group_name_H-M   'P 1'
#
loop_
_entity.id
_entity.type
_entity.pdbx_description
1 polymer ?
#
loop_
_entity_poly.entity_id
_entity_poly.type
_entity_poly.pdbx_seq_one_letter_code
_entity_poly.pdbx_strand_id
1 'polypeptide(L)'
;MEMTVGEVAQRAGVKVSTLHFYEQKGLIYSWRNQGNQRRYHRNVLRRIAVIKAAQMVGLTLEEIAESLANLPKHQAPSRQQWEKMASNWNAMLEHRIRQLKALQNDLGGCIGCGCLSMESCAIYNPQDIRAETFAGKTLITHPEEWSDDVDT
;
A
#
# COMPACT_ATOMS: atom_id res chain seq x y z
N MET A 1 28.74 -13.31 -2.12
CA MET A 1 28.19 -14.15 -1.03
C MET A 1 26.71 -14.36 -1.30
N GLU A 2 26.35 -15.59 -1.64
CA GLU A 2 24.98 -16.04 -1.95
C GLU A 2 24.26 -16.53 -0.69
N MET A 3 22.94 -16.67 -0.75
CA MET A 3 22.11 -17.20 0.32
C MET A 3 21.15 -18.27 -0.21
N THR A 4 20.93 -19.29 0.60
CA THR A 4 19.88 -20.30 0.41
C THR A 4 18.50 -19.67 0.61
N VAL A 5 17.46 -20.35 0.12
CA VAL A 5 16.07 -19.92 0.32
C VAL A 5 15.68 -19.86 1.80
N GLY A 6 16.20 -20.77 2.62
CA GLY A 6 15.94 -20.81 4.07
C GLY A 6 16.55 -19.62 4.80
N GLU A 7 17.80 -19.28 4.50
CA GLU A 7 18.46 -18.10 5.08
C GLU A 7 17.76 -16.80 4.71
N VAL A 8 17.31 -16.67 3.45
CA VAL A 8 16.54 -15.49 3.01
C VAL A 8 15.21 -15.42 3.77
N ALA A 9 14.49 -16.54 3.86
CA ALA A 9 13.20 -16.62 4.53
C ALA A 9 13.30 -16.22 6.01
N GLN A 10 14.27 -16.78 6.72
CA GLN A 10 14.54 -16.47 8.12
C GLN A 10 14.89 -14.99 8.31
N ARG A 11 15.85 -14.46 7.52
CA ARG A 11 16.32 -13.08 7.67
C ARG A 11 15.29 -12.03 7.24
N ALA A 12 14.43 -12.35 6.28
CA ALA A 12 13.35 -11.46 5.86
C ALA A 12 12.08 -11.59 6.73
N GLY A 13 12.03 -12.60 7.61
CA GLY A 13 10.87 -12.91 8.45
C GLY A 13 9.65 -13.29 7.61
N VAL A 14 9.85 -14.13 6.58
CA VAL A 14 8.78 -14.61 5.69
C VAL A 14 8.88 -16.12 5.50
N LYS A 15 7.80 -16.76 5.07
CA LYS A 15 7.84 -18.19 4.71
C LYS A 15 8.58 -18.40 3.40
N VAL A 16 9.18 -19.57 3.20
CA VAL A 16 9.75 -19.97 1.91
C VAL A 16 8.71 -19.89 0.78
N SER A 17 7.46 -20.25 1.05
CA SER A 17 6.36 -20.11 0.09
C SER A 17 6.13 -18.66 -0.35
N THR A 18 6.32 -17.68 0.56
CA THR A 18 6.27 -16.25 0.21
C THR A 18 7.37 -15.86 -0.76
N LEU A 19 8.59 -16.40 -0.58
CA LEU A 19 9.69 -16.16 -1.53
C LEU A 19 9.38 -16.75 -2.91
N HIS A 20 8.87 -17.97 -2.97
CA HIS A 20 8.45 -18.57 -4.24
C HIS A 20 7.32 -17.78 -4.90
N PHE A 21 6.37 -17.27 -4.12
CA PHE A 21 5.29 -16.44 -4.62
C PHE A 21 5.81 -15.10 -5.18
N TYR A 22 6.75 -14.45 -4.49
CA TYR A 22 7.41 -13.25 -4.99
C TYR A 22 8.21 -13.50 -6.26
N GLU A 23 8.88 -14.65 -6.39
CA GLU A 23 9.52 -15.05 -7.65
C GLU A 23 8.51 -15.23 -8.77
N GLN A 24 7.40 -15.92 -8.50
CA GLN A 24 6.35 -16.16 -9.50
C GLN A 24 5.73 -14.85 -10.01
N LYS A 25 5.60 -13.85 -9.11
CA LYS A 25 5.14 -12.50 -9.43
C LYS A 25 6.24 -11.61 -10.04
N GLY A 26 7.44 -12.14 -10.28
CA GLY A 26 8.56 -11.38 -10.86
C GLY A 26 9.13 -10.30 -9.93
N LEU A 27 8.80 -10.35 -8.64
CA LEU A 27 9.19 -9.36 -7.65
C LEU A 27 10.59 -9.60 -7.10
N ILE A 28 11.06 -10.84 -7.09
CA ILE A 28 12.44 -11.19 -6.73
C ILE A 28 12.96 -12.24 -7.71
N TYR A 29 14.27 -12.45 -7.72
CA TYR A 29 14.91 -13.38 -8.64
C TYR A 29 15.97 -14.21 -7.91
N SER A 30 15.95 -15.52 -8.14
CA SER A 30 17.04 -16.44 -7.82
C SER A 30 17.75 -16.90 -9.09
N TRP A 31 18.89 -17.55 -8.89
CA TRP A 31 19.51 -18.43 -9.87
C TRP A 31 19.64 -19.82 -9.25
N ARG A 32 19.95 -20.83 -10.08
CA ARG A 32 20.11 -22.21 -9.61
C ARG A 32 21.58 -22.62 -9.63
N ASN A 33 22.04 -23.20 -8.52
CA ASN A 33 23.38 -23.77 -8.44
C ASN A 33 23.46 -25.14 -9.14
N GLN A 34 24.65 -25.76 -9.13
CA GLN A 34 24.88 -27.09 -9.72
C GLN A 34 23.98 -28.19 -9.13
N GLY A 35 23.60 -28.06 -7.85
CA GLY A 35 22.65 -28.97 -7.18
C GLY A 35 21.17 -28.63 -7.44
N ASN A 36 20.87 -27.78 -8.43
CA ASN A 36 19.53 -27.31 -8.78
C ASN A 36 18.78 -26.58 -7.64
N GLN A 37 19.51 -26.08 -6.64
CA GLN A 37 18.95 -25.33 -5.52
C GLN A 37 18.90 -23.83 -5.84
N ARG A 38 17.82 -23.17 -5.42
CA ARG A 38 17.70 -21.71 -5.52
C ARG A 38 18.76 -21.02 -4.66
N ARG A 39 19.38 -19.99 -5.23
CA ARG A 39 20.35 -19.10 -4.60
C ARG A 39 19.99 -17.66 -4.88
N TYR A 40 20.13 -16.83 -3.85
CA TYR A 40 19.82 -15.41 -3.90
C TYR A 40 21.04 -14.57 -3.57
N HIS A 41 21.14 -13.41 -4.21
CA HIS A 41 22.10 -12.38 -3.82
C HIS A 41 21.64 -11.66 -2.55
N ARG A 42 22.58 -11.16 -1.74
CA ARG A 42 22.29 -10.45 -0.48
C ARG A 42 21.35 -9.25 -0.63
N ASN A 43 21.38 -8.58 -1.77
CA ASN A 43 20.50 -7.45 -2.08
C ASN A 43 19.01 -7.82 -2.11
N VAL A 44 18.66 -9.12 -2.25
CA VAL A 44 17.26 -9.58 -2.21
C VAL A 44 16.58 -9.18 -0.90
N LEU A 45 17.30 -9.13 0.22
CA LEU A 45 16.73 -8.76 1.53
C LEU A 45 16.23 -7.31 1.54
N ARG A 46 16.98 -6.40 0.90
CA ARG A 46 16.55 -5.00 0.76
C ARG A 46 15.30 -4.93 -0.11
N ARG A 47 15.27 -5.69 -1.21
CA ARG A 47 14.10 -5.74 -2.10
C ARG A 47 12.85 -6.29 -1.39
N ILE A 48 13.01 -7.34 -0.59
CA ILE A 48 11.91 -7.90 0.23
C ILE A 48 11.44 -6.89 1.29
N ALA A 49 12.34 -6.17 1.95
CA ALA A 49 11.96 -5.12 2.90
C ALA A 49 11.13 -4.01 2.24
N VAL A 50 11.50 -3.61 1.01
CA VAL A 50 10.74 -2.65 0.20
C VAL A 50 9.35 -3.18 -0.16
N ILE A 51 9.25 -4.44 -0.61
CA ILE A 51 7.96 -5.08 -0.90
C ILE A 51 7.06 -5.09 0.34
N LYS A 52 7.60 -5.47 1.51
CA LYS A 52 6.85 -5.47 2.78
C LYS A 52 6.36 -4.07 3.16
N ALA A 53 7.21 -3.04 3.01
CA ALA A 53 6.82 -1.67 3.30
C ALA A 53 5.69 -1.19 2.38
N ALA A 54 5.76 -1.49 1.08
CA ALA A 54 4.70 -1.16 0.13
C ALA A 54 3.38 -1.89 0.44
N GLN A 55 3.43 -3.16 0.85
CA GLN A 55 2.26 -3.89 1.31
C GLN A 55 1.66 -3.29 2.59
N MET A 56 2.45 -2.70 3.48
CA MET A 56 1.94 -2.00 4.66
C MET A 56 1.28 -0.67 4.32
N VAL A 57 1.81 0.05 3.31
CA VAL A 57 1.10 1.18 2.68
C VAL A 57 -0.19 0.70 2.00
N GLY A 58 -0.25 -0.59 1.67
CA GLY A 58 -1.42 -1.33 1.18
C GLY A 58 -1.54 -1.36 -0.33
N LEU A 59 -0.40 -1.29 -1.02
CA LEU A 59 -0.31 -1.64 -2.42
C LEU A 59 -0.50 -3.16 -2.59
N THR A 60 -1.18 -3.52 -3.66
CA THR A 60 -1.25 -4.87 -4.20
C THR A 60 0.12 -5.30 -4.75
N LEU A 61 0.32 -6.60 -4.92
CA LEU A 61 1.60 -7.09 -5.47
C LEU A 61 1.78 -6.69 -6.94
N GLU A 62 0.69 -6.52 -7.67
CA GLU A 62 0.65 -6.04 -9.04
C GLU A 62 1.16 -4.58 -9.11
N GLU A 63 0.63 -3.67 -8.28
CA GLU A 63 1.12 -2.27 -8.21
C GLU A 63 2.58 -2.19 -7.76
N ILE A 64 3.00 -3.08 -6.85
CA ILE A 64 4.40 -3.19 -6.44
C ILE A 64 5.25 -3.68 -7.61
N ALA A 65 4.80 -4.66 -8.38
CA ALA A 65 5.54 -5.17 -9.54
C ALA A 65 5.74 -4.07 -10.59
N GLU A 66 4.69 -3.29 -10.88
CA GLU A 66 4.76 -2.13 -11.79
C GLU A 66 5.74 -1.07 -11.29
N SER A 67 5.66 -0.72 -10.00
CA SER A 67 6.58 0.25 -9.38
C SER A 67 8.04 -0.22 -9.46
N LEU A 68 8.28 -1.51 -9.23
CA LEU A 68 9.61 -2.12 -9.25
C LEU A 68 10.11 -2.45 -10.68
N ALA A 69 9.25 -2.44 -11.70
CA ALA A 69 9.61 -2.79 -13.08
C ALA A 69 10.65 -1.83 -13.66
N ASN A 70 10.59 -0.57 -13.24
CA ASN A 70 11.51 0.49 -13.67
C ASN A 70 12.86 0.46 -12.92
N LEU A 71 13.04 -0.47 -11.99
CA LEU A 71 14.25 -0.58 -11.19
C LEU A 71 15.18 -1.70 -11.68
N PRO A 72 16.49 -1.58 -11.42
CA PRO A 72 17.42 -2.66 -11.68
C PRO A 72 16.99 -3.97 -10.98
N LYS A 73 16.94 -5.07 -11.72
CA LYS A 73 16.53 -6.39 -11.20
C LYS A 73 17.54 -7.00 -10.22
N HIS A 74 18.82 -6.71 -10.44
CA HIS A 74 19.94 -7.31 -9.71
C HIS A 74 20.84 -6.28 -9.01
N GLN A 75 20.43 -5.01 -8.95
CA GLN A 75 21.18 -3.94 -8.30
C GLN A 75 20.26 -3.12 -7.39
N ALA A 76 20.85 -2.32 -6.50
CA ALA A 76 20.07 -1.37 -5.73
C ALA A 76 19.57 -0.24 -6.65
N PRO A 77 18.34 0.27 -6.47
CA PRO A 77 17.88 1.49 -7.12
C PRO A 77 18.80 2.67 -6.84
N SER A 78 18.87 3.62 -7.77
CA SER A 78 19.50 4.91 -7.50
C SER A 78 18.68 5.69 -6.45
N ARG A 79 19.31 6.67 -5.80
CA ARG A 79 18.63 7.56 -4.85
C ARG A 79 17.42 8.25 -5.47
N GLN A 80 17.56 8.74 -6.71
CA GLN A 80 16.49 9.42 -7.43
C GLN A 80 15.31 8.48 -7.76
N GLN A 81 15.59 7.24 -8.16
CA GLN A 81 14.55 6.23 -8.39
C GLN A 81 13.79 5.91 -7.09
N TRP A 82 14.52 5.80 -5.98
CA TRP A 82 13.94 5.59 -4.67
C TRP A 82 13.07 6.75 -4.22
N GLU A 83 13.56 7.99 -4.32
CA GLU A 83 12.83 9.20 -3.94
C GLU A 83 11.51 9.32 -4.73
N LYS A 84 11.52 9.05 -6.04
CA LYS A 84 10.30 9.08 -6.85
C LYS A 84 9.24 8.09 -6.37
N MET A 85 9.62 6.84 -6.08
CA MET A 85 8.66 5.85 -5.56
C MET A 85 8.20 6.21 -4.14
N ALA A 86 9.12 6.65 -3.29
CA ALA A 86 8.81 7.00 -1.91
C ALA A 86 7.82 8.16 -1.83
N SER A 87 7.94 9.18 -2.69
CA SER A 87 6.97 10.28 -2.76
C SER A 87 5.56 9.81 -3.12
N ASN A 88 5.43 8.90 -4.10
CA ASN A 88 4.12 8.34 -4.46
C ASN A 88 3.51 7.53 -3.31
N TRP A 89 4.31 6.69 -2.65
CA TRP A 89 3.85 5.90 -1.50
C TRP A 89 3.52 6.78 -0.30
N ASN A 90 4.26 7.87 -0.10
CA ASN A 90 3.98 8.82 0.97
C ASN A 90 2.61 9.48 0.76
N ALA A 91 2.27 9.91 -0.46
CA ALA A 91 0.95 10.45 -0.76
C ALA A 91 -0.18 9.45 -0.49
N MET A 92 -0.01 8.18 -0.87
CA MET A 92 -0.97 7.11 -0.57
C MET A 92 -1.11 6.86 0.94
N LEU A 93 0.02 6.87 1.66
CA LEU A 93 0.05 6.68 3.10
C LEU A 93 -0.63 7.85 3.83
N GLU A 94 -0.38 9.09 3.41
CA GLU A 94 -1.02 10.28 3.96
C GLU A 94 -2.54 10.25 3.76
N HIS A 95 -3.01 9.89 2.56
CA HIS A 95 -4.43 9.72 2.30
C HIS A 95 -5.05 8.66 3.22
N ARG A 96 -4.42 7.49 3.37
CA ARG A 96 -4.87 6.44 4.32
C ARG A 96 -4.86 6.90 5.76
N ILE A 97 -3.85 7.66 6.18
CA ILE A 97 -3.81 8.23 7.53
C ILE A 97 -5.00 9.17 7.73
N ARG A 98 -5.34 10.00 6.74
CA ARG A 98 -6.53 10.86 6.83
C ARG A 98 -7.81 10.04 6.92
N GLN A 99 -7.97 9.00 6.08
CA GLN A 99 -9.13 8.10 6.13
C GLN A 99 -9.25 7.41 7.50
N LEU A 100 -8.16 6.88 8.03
CA LEU A 100 -8.13 6.21 9.34
C LEU A 100 -8.40 7.17 10.49
N LYS A 101 -7.92 8.43 10.42
CA LYS A 101 -8.25 9.48 11.39
C LYS A 101 -9.71 9.91 11.30
N ALA A 102 -10.25 10.08 10.09
CA ALA A 102 -11.66 10.40 9.88
C ALA A 102 -12.54 9.28 10.46
N LEU A 103 -12.20 8.03 10.16
CA LEU A 103 -12.85 6.86 10.74
C LEU A 103 -12.73 6.86 12.27
N GLN A 104 -11.53 7.07 12.83
CA GLN A 104 -11.31 7.11 14.27
C GLN A 104 -12.16 8.18 14.97
N ASN A 105 -12.25 9.37 14.39
CA ASN A 105 -13.03 10.49 14.92
C ASN A 105 -14.54 10.21 14.86
N ASP A 106 -14.98 9.40 13.89
CA ASP A 106 -16.39 9.10 13.64
C ASP A 106 -16.79 7.66 13.99
N LEU A 107 -15.96 6.94 14.77
CA LEU A 107 -16.22 5.55 15.22
C LEU A 107 -17.52 5.39 16.02
N GLY A 108 -18.08 6.49 16.53
CA GLY A 108 -19.36 6.52 17.25
C GLY A 108 -20.50 7.21 16.49
N GLY A 109 -20.25 7.77 15.30
CA GLY A 109 -21.25 8.41 14.46
C GLY A 109 -21.69 7.54 13.29
N CYS A 110 -22.25 8.14 12.24
CA CYS A 110 -22.62 7.42 11.03
C CYS A 110 -21.34 7.01 10.26
N ILE A 111 -20.73 5.89 10.64
CA ILE A 111 -19.52 5.29 10.02
C ILE A 111 -19.69 4.95 8.51
N GLY A 112 -20.82 5.28 7.91
CA GLY A 112 -20.98 5.21 6.48
C GLY A 112 -22.36 5.69 6.08
N CYS A 113 -22.40 6.82 5.40
CA CYS A 113 -23.52 7.26 4.59
C CYS A 113 -22.90 7.94 3.35
N GLY A 114 -23.40 7.87 2.12
CA GLY A 114 -24.81 7.93 1.72
C GLY A 114 -25.77 6.91 2.33
N CYS A 115 -26.45 7.26 3.43
CA CYS A 115 -27.46 6.43 4.10
C CYS A 115 -28.55 7.35 4.69
N LEU A 116 -29.84 7.08 4.67
CA LEU A 116 -30.54 5.89 5.17
C LEU A 116 -30.34 5.64 6.69
N SER A 117 -29.81 6.61 7.44
CA SER A 117 -30.10 6.80 8.88
C SER A 117 -31.04 8.00 9.01
N MET A 118 -32.31 7.79 9.37
CA MET A 118 -33.31 8.88 9.39
C MET A 118 -33.03 9.97 10.44
N GLU A 119 -32.33 9.65 11.52
CA GLU A 119 -32.04 10.62 12.61
C GLU A 119 -30.69 11.32 12.44
N SER A 120 -29.64 10.61 12.03
CA SER A 120 -28.30 11.19 11.88
C SER A 120 -28.06 11.81 10.50
N CYS A 121 -28.68 11.30 9.43
CA CYS A 121 -28.52 11.87 8.08
C CYS A 121 -29.16 13.27 7.95
N ALA A 122 -30.29 13.49 8.63
CA ALA A 122 -30.94 14.80 8.68
C ALA A 122 -30.04 15.89 9.29
N ILE A 123 -29.07 15.51 10.14
CA ILE A 123 -28.16 16.44 10.81
C ILE A 123 -26.98 16.82 9.91
N TYR A 124 -26.42 15.86 9.14
CA TYR A 124 -25.16 16.05 8.42
C TYR A 124 -25.30 16.19 6.88
N ASN A 125 -26.39 15.70 6.28
CA ASN A 125 -26.67 15.78 4.83
C ASN A 125 -28.19 15.78 4.59
N PRO A 126 -28.91 16.83 5.04
CA PRO A 126 -30.37 16.88 4.90
C PRO A 126 -30.76 16.77 3.44
N GLN A 127 -31.75 15.91 3.16
CA GLN A 127 -32.29 15.69 1.80
C GLN A 127 -31.25 15.23 0.77
N ASP A 128 -30.10 14.71 1.22
CA ASP A 128 -29.04 14.22 0.35
C ASP A 128 -28.47 15.26 -0.63
N ILE A 129 -28.47 16.55 -0.26
CA ILE A 129 -28.00 17.66 -1.10
C ILE A 129 -26.56 17.52 -1.60
N ARG A 130 -25.74 16.71 -0.91
CA ARG A 130 -24.33 16.47 -1.25
C ARG A 130 -24.12 15.33 -2.28
N ALA A 131 -25.18 14.62 -2.69
CA ALA A 131 -25.08 13.49 -3.62
C ALA A 131 -24.52 13.86 -5.00
N GLU A 132 -24.90 15.02 -5.54
CA GLU A 132 -24.43 15.49 -6.84
C GLU A 132 -22.94 15.85 -6.81
N THR A 133 -22.48 16.47 -5.72
CA THR A 133 -21.09 16.94 -5.58
C THR A 133 -20.12 15.81 -5.27
N PHE A 134 -20.52 14.83 -4.46
CA PHE A 134 -19.64 13.81 -3.91
C PHE A 134 -20.01 12.40 -4.36
N ALA A 135 -20.52 12.23 -5.58
CA ALA A 135 -20.97 10.96 -6.13
C ALA A 135 -20.02 9.78 -5.86
N GLY A 136 -20.40 8.90 -4.93
CA GLY A 136 -19.62 7.71 -4.53
C GLY A 136 -18.46 7.95 -3.54
N LYS A 137 -18.29 9.19 -3.06
CA LYS A 137 -17.29 9.59 -2.07
C LYS A 137 -17.97 9.94 -0.75
N THR A 138 -17.24 9.78 0.35
CA THR A 138 -17.71 10.07 1.71
C THR A 138 -16.61 10.76 2.51
N LEU A 139 -16.97 11.42 3.61
CA LEU A 139 -16.02 11.98 4.57
C LEU A 139 -14.93 10.97 4.98
N ILE A 140 -15.28 9.69 5.12
CA ILE A 140 -14.32 8.66 5.52
C ILE A 140 -13.41 8.24 4.37
N THR A 141 -13.94 8.16 3.15
CA THR A 141 -13.17 7.69 1.99
C THR A 141 -12.34 8.80 1.34
N HIS A 142 -12.77 10.06 1.42
CA HIS A 142 -12.13 11.21 0.78
C HIS A 142 -12.13 12.44 1.72
N PRO A 143 -11.61 12.33 2.95
CA PRO A 143 -11.69 13.38 3.97
C PRO A 143 -11.12 14.73 3.55
N GLU A 144 -10.16 14.75 2.62
CA GLU A 144 -9.59 16.00 2.09
C GLU A 144 -10.58 16.85 1.29
N GLU A 145 -11.68 16.28 0.79
CA GLU A 145 -12.71 17.04 0.05
C GLU A 145 -13.80 17.60 0.99
N TRP A 146 -13.70 17.32 2.31
CA TRP A 146 -14.65 17.74 3.35
C TRP A 146 -14.01 18.66 4.40
N SER A 147 -12.71 19.01 4.28
CA SER A 147 -12.09 19.97 5.20
C SER A 147 -12.70 21.35 5.03
N ASP A 148 -13.10 21.95 6.16
CA ASP A 148 -13.87 23.18 6.30
C ASP A 148 -13.28 24.41 5.56
N ASP A 149 -13.68 24.58 4.30
CA ASP A 149 -13.69 25.86 3.58
C ASP A 149 -15.07 26.07 2.91
N VAL A 150 -16.15 25.76 3.64
CA VAL A 150 -17.52 26.18 3.29
C VAL A 150 -18.20 26.75 4.53
N ASP A 151 -17.53 27.71 5.17
CA ASP A 151 -18.14 28.66 6.10
C ASP A 151 -17.54 30.06 5.80
N THR A 152 -17.92 30.60 4.64
CA THR A 152 -18.07 32.05 4.39
C THR A 152 -19.24 32.29 3.47
#